data_AF-R7QBK6-F1
#
_entry.id   AF-R7QBK6-F1
#
_cell.length_a   1.000
_cell.length_b   1.000
_cell.length_c   1.000
_cell.angle_alpha   90.00
_cell.angle_beta   90.00
_cell.angle_gamma   90.00
#
_symmetry.space_group_name_H-M   'P 1'
#
loop_
_entity.id
_entity.type
_entity.pdbx_description
1 polymer ?
#
loop_
_entity_poly.entity_id
_entity_poly.type
_entity_poly.pdbx_seq_one_letter_code
_entity_poly.pdbx_strand_id
1 'polypeptide(L)'
;MVKSDVITLMRGEFGPFEPSITTTVPLWLALALRKVHRCKILPPRWLTVRELDRYISHERENEAELQAIPFYFSKIASLLLHHASDDLVNPGMLRRCVEDLSNIRDSKMRK
;
A
#
# COMPACT_ATOMS: atom_id res chain seq x y z
N MET A 1 3.54 11.25 -19.87
CA MET A 1 4.26 9.96 -19.87
C MET A 1 4.38 9.53 -21.31
N VAL A 2 5.58 9.24 -21.81
CA VAL A 2 5.76 8.76 -23.19
C VAL A 2 5.51 7.25 -23.19
N LYS A 3 4.81 6.73 -24.20
CA LYS A 3 4.58 5.29 -24.37
C LYS A 3 5.92 4.55 -24.27
N SER A 4 5.99 3.55 -23.39
CA SER A 4 7.17 2.71 -23.22
C SER A 4 6.80 1.25 -23.40
N ASP A 5 7.68 0.51 -24.07
CA ASP A 5 7.48 -0.90 -24.38
C ASP A 5 7.55 -1.78 -23.12
N VAL A 6 7.19 -3.05 -23.30
CA VAL A 6 7.22 -4.07 -22.25
C VAL A 6 8.66 -4.27 -21.77
N ILE A 7 8.85 -4.30 -20.46
CA ILE A 7 10.12 -4.62 -19.81
C ILE A 7 10.11 -6.09 -19.43
N THR A 8 10.96 -6.89 -20.07
CA THR A 8 11.18 -8.30 -19.71
C THR A 8 12.30 -8.40 -18.69
N LEU A 9 12.00 -8.97 -17.52
CA LEU A 9 12.94 -9.25 -16.44
C LEU A 9 13.03 -10.75 -16.19
N MET A 10 14.04 -11.18 -15.42
CA MET A 10 14.26 -12.60 -15.08
C MET A 10 13.03 -13.30 -14.51
N ARG A 11 12.10 -12.55 -13.90
CA ARG A 11 10.88 -13.09 -13.29
C ARG A 11 9.60 -12.37 -13.73
N GLY A 12 9.46 -12.17 -15.03
CA GLY A 12 8.21 -11.73 -15.65
C GLY A 12 8.37 -10.51 -16.56
N GLU A 13 7.27 -10.17 -17.20
CA GLU A 13 7.16 -9.05 -18.13
C GLU A 13 6.23 -7.99 -17.55
N PHE A 14 6.63 -6.73 -17.63
CA PHE A 14 5.88 -5.60 -17.09
C PHE A 14 5.63 -4.55 -18.16
N GLY A 15 4.36 -4.20 -18.36
CA GLY A 15 3.94 -3.25 -19.39
C GLY A 15 2.88 -3.86 -20.32
N PRO A 16 2.58 -3.20 -21.44
CA PRO A 16 3.15 -1.92 -21.88
C PRO A 16 2.78 -0.76 -20.93
N PHE A 17 3.61 0.28 -20.88
CA PHE A 17 3.34 1.48 -20.07
C PHE A 17 2.77 2.58 -20.96
N GLU A 18 1.45 2.67 -20.98
CA GLU A 18 0.72 3.65 -21.79
C GLU A 18 0.06 4.70 -20.89
N PRO A 19 -0.02 5.97 -21.32
CA PRO A 19 -0.76 6.99 -20.59
C PRO A 19 -2.22 6.55 -20.37
N SER A 20 -2.76 6.84 -19.18
CA SER A 20 -4.15 6.55 -18.81
C SER A 20 -4.51 5.07 -18.68
N ILE A 21 -3.59 4.14 -18.93
CA ILE A 21 -3.78 2.71 -18.67
C ILE A 21 -3.09 2.35 -17.36
N THR A 22 -3.82 1.67 -16.49
CA THR A 22 -3.28 1.18 -15.22
C THR A 22 -2.60 -0.17 -15.44
N THR A 23 -1.33 -0.28 -15.05
CA THR A 23 -0.55 -1.52 -15.18
C THR A 23 -0.16 -2.03 -13.79
N THR A 24 -0.43 -3.31 -13.52
CA THR A 24 -0.01 -3.96 -12.28
C THR A 24 1.46 -4.29 -12.34
N VAL A 25 2.23 -3.77 -11.39
CA VAL A 25 3.66 -4.04 -11.26
C VAL A 25 4.03 -4.30 -9.80
N PRO A 26 5.15 -4.97 -9.53
CA PRO A 26 5.68 -5.11 -8.18
C PRO A 26 5.94 -3.75 -7.53
N LEU A 27 5.79 -3.68 -6.20
CA LEU A 27 5.95 -2.43 -5.44
C LEU A 27 7.30 -1.74 -5.68
N TRP A 28 8.38 -2.50 -5.73
CA TRP A 28 9.71 -1.95 -5.96
C TRP A 28 9.81 -1.26 -7.34
N LEU A 29 9.16 -1.80 -8.37
CA LEU A 29 9.15 -1.22 -9.71
C LEU A 29 8.27 0.03 -9.75
N ALA A 30 7.10 -0.02 -9.10
CA ALA A 30 6.23 1.15 -8.95
C ALA A 30 6.97 2.32 -8.28
N LEU A 31 7.70 2.05 -7.19
CA LEU A 31 8.49 3.06 -6.47
C LEU A 31 9.66 3.59 -7.32
N ALA A 32 10.35 2.73 -8.07
CA ALA A 32 11.41 3.14 -8.98
C ALA A 32 10.89 4.08 -10.08
N LEU A 33 9.74 3.76 -10.69
CA LEU A 33 9.08 4.61 -11.68
C LEU A 33 8.58 5.93 -11.08
N ARG A 34 8.08 5.91 -9.83
CA ARG A 34 7.66 7.11 -9.12
C ARG A 34 8.84 8.05 -8.84
N LYS A 35 9.99 7.52 -8.44
CA LYS A 35 11.22 8.29 -8.17
C LYS A 35 11.70 9.09 -9.40
N VAL A 36 11.48 8.56 -10.60
CA VAL A 36 11.80 9.26 -11.87
C VAL A 36 10.60 10.05 -12.43
N HIS A 37 9.56 10.28 -11.63
CA HIS A 37 8.33 11.00 -11.99
C HIS A 37 7.62 10.47 -13.25
N ARG A 38 7.70 9.16 -13.47
CA ARG A 38 7.10 8.48 -14.63
C ARG A 38 5.82 7.71 -14.29
N CYS A 39 5.26 7.82 -13.09
CA CYS A 39 3.95 7.24 -12.80
C CYS A 39 3.23 7.96 -11.65
N LYS A 40 1.93 7.71 -11.55
CA LYS A 40 1.15 7.87 -10.33
C LYS A 40 0.85 6.49 -9.78
N ILE A 41 1.01 6.31 -8.47
CA ILE A 41 0.73 5.04 -7.82
C ILE A 41 -0.72 5.03 -7.36
N LEU A 42 -1.48 4.02 -7.79
CA LEU A 42 -2.80 3.77 -7.22
C LEU A 42 -2.63 3.01 -5.90
N PRO A 43 -3.21 3.48 -4.79
CA PRO A 43 -3.11 2.76 -3.52
C PRO A 43 -3.79 1.38 -3.60
N PRO A 44 -3.27 0.39 -2.84
CA PRO A 44 -3.99 -0.85 -2.64
C PRO A 44 -5.38 -0.60 -2.03
N ARG A 45 -6.37 -1.43 -2.40
CA ARG A 45 -7.77 -1.27 -1.97
C ARG A 45 -7.96 -1.23 -0.44
N TRP A 46 -7.09 -1.92 0.31
CA TRP A 46 -7.11 -1.98 1.76
C TRP A 46 -6.54 -0.71 2.42
N LEU A 47 -5.73 0.08 1.70
CA LEU A 47 -5.10 1.31 2.22
C LEU A 47 -6.03 2.51 2.02
N THR A 48 -7.19 2.44 2.67
CA THR A 48 -8.14 3.55 2.75
C THR A 48 -8.57 3.73 4.19
N VAL A 49 -8.93 4.95 4.58
CA VAL A 49 -9.36 5.25 5.96
C VAL A 49 -10.50 4.32 6.39
N ARG A 50 -11.51 4.15 5.53
CA ARG A 50 -12.66 3.27 5.78
C ARG A 50 -12.26 1.82 6.07
N GLU A 51 -11.40 1.24 5.24
CA GLU A 51 -11.01 -0.17 5.43
C GLU A 51 -10.09 -0.34 6.64
N LEU A 52 -9.19 0.63 6.90
CA LEU A 52 -8.35 0.61 8.09
C LEU A 52 -9.17 0.76 9.37
N ASP A 53 -10.17 1.64 9.41
CA ASP A 53 -11.08 1.77 10.54
C ASP A 53 -11.86 0.48 10.77
N ARG A 54 -12.33 -0.18 9.70
CA ARG A 54 -12.96 -1.50 9.82
C ARG A 54 -12.02 -2.52 10.45
N TYR A 55 -10.76 -2.56 10.01
CA TYR A 55 -9.75 -3.45 10.60
C TYR A 55 -9.53 -3.11 12.08
N ILE A 56 -9.38 -1.83 12.43
CA ILE A 56 -9.20 -1.40 13.83
C ILE A 56 -10.38 -1.83 14.71
N SER A 57 -11.62 -1.60 14.28
CA SER A 57 -12.81 -2.00 15.04
C SER A 57 -12.86 -3.51 15.25
N HIS A 58 -12.68 -4.29 14.18
CA HIS A 58 -12.65 -5.75 14.27
C HIS A 58 -11.54 -6.27 15.19
N GLU A 59 -10.37 -5.62 15.16
CA GLU A 59 -9.24 -5.96 16.03
C GLU A 59 -9.54 -5.62 17.49
N ARG A 60 -10.30 -4.56 17.77
CA ARG A 60 -10.71 -4.21 19.14
C ARG A 60 -11.79 -5.13 19.69
N GLU A 61 -12.74 -5.54 18.85
CA GLU A 61 -13.85 -6.42 19.24
C GLU A 61 -13.40 -7.86 19.49
N ASN A 62 -12.44 -8.36 18.70
CA ASN A 62 -11.99 -9.75 18.78
C ASN A 62 -10.64 -9.86 19.50
N GLU A 63 -10.63 -9.97 20.82
CA GLU A 63 -9.37 -9.99 21.58
C GLU A 63 -8.55 -11.28 21.36
N ALA A 64 -9.23 -12.41 21.12
CA ALA A 64 -8.59 -13.73 21.05
C ALA A 64 -7.84 -14.01 19.73
N GLU A 65 -8.22 -13.36 18.63
CA GLU A 65 -7.69 -13.67 17.30
C GLU A 65 -7.26 -12.43 16.53
N LEU A 66 -6.23 -12.61 15.71
CA LEU A 66 -5.76 -11.61 14.76
C LEU A 66 -6.47 -11.83 13.43
N GLN A 67 -7.14 -10.80 12.91
CA GLN A 67 -7.76 -10.91 11.60
C GLN A 67 -6.71 -10.99 10.49
N ALA A 68 -7.10 -11.58 9.35
CA ALA A 68 -6.26 -11.63 8.17
C ALA A 68 -6.16 -10.26 7.49
N ILE A 69 -4.93 -9.73 7.43
CA ILE A 69 -4.55 -8.52 6.69
C ILE A 69 -3.31 -8.82 5.87
N PRO A 70 -2.97 -8.01 4.85
CA PRO A 70 -1.73 -8.20 4.09
C PRO A 70 -0.51 -8.29 5.01
N PHE A 71 0.30 -9.33 4.86
CA PHE A 71 1.40 -9.64 5.78
C PHE A 71 2.33 -8.45 6.04
N TYR A 72 2.68 -7.70 4.99
CA TYR A 72 3.55 -6.52 5.06
C TYR A 72 2.77 -5.20 5.09
N PHE A 73 1.52 -5.16 5.58
CA PHE A 73 0.65 -3.96 5.48
C PHE A 73 1.34 -2.70 6.00
N SER A 74 2.00 -2.75 7.16
CA SER A 74 2.65 -1.59 7.78
C SER A 74 3.82 -1.07 6.95
N LYS A 75 4.64 -1.98 6.40
CA LYS A 75 5.78 -1.62 5.53
C LYS A 75 5.30 -1.11 4.18
N ILE A 76 4.29 -1.73 3.58
CA ILE A 76 3.71 -1.27 2.32
C ILE A 76 3.12 0.14 2.50
N ALA A 77 2.33 0.35 3.56
CA ALA A 77 1.76 1.65 3.88
C ALA A 77 2.85 2.70 4.10
N SER A 78 3.88 2.39 4.90
CA SER A 78 5.00 3.30 5.16
C SER A 78 5.72 3.70 3.87
N LEU A 79 6.05 2.76 2.99
CA LEU A 79 6.70 3.05 1.71
C LEU A 79 5.85 3.96 0.82
N LEU A 80 4.54 3.70 0.72
CA LEU A 80 3.62 4.51 -0.08
C LEU A 80 3.41 5.91 0.53
N LEU A 81 3.24 6.00 1.84
CA LEU A 81 3.09 7.27 2.56
C LEU A 81 4.36 8.12 2.54
N HIS A 82 5.52 7.51 2.32
CA HIS A 82 6.79 8.22 2.21
C HIS A 82 7.09 8.70 0.77
N HIS A 83 6.89 7.84 -0.23
CA HIS A 83 7.29 8.12 -1.61
C HIS A 83 6.16 8.60 -2.53
N ALA A 84 4.91 8.36 -2.14
CA ALA A 84 3.75 8.58 -2.99
C ALA A 84 2.58 9.23 -2.22
N SER A 85 2.87 10.02 -1.17
CA SER A 85 1.83 10.64 -0.34
C SER A 85 0.83 11.47 -1.15
N ASP A 86 1.29 12.13 -2.21
CA ASP A 86 0.46 13.01 -3.04
C ASP A 86 -0.53 12.24 -3.91
N ASP A 87 -0.33 10.93 -4.08
CA ASP A 87 -1.28 10.05 -4.76
C ASP A 87 -2.33 9.45 -3.80
N LEU A 88 -2.22 9.73 -2.50
CA LEU A 88 -3.07 9.16 -1.46
C LEU A 88 -4.10 10.16 -0.95
N VAL A 89 -5.30 9.66 -0.64
CA VAL A 89 -6.36 10.45 -0.01
C VAL A 89 -6.13 10.50 1.50
N ASN A 90 -6.05 11.71 2.07
CA ASN A 90 -5.87 11.95 3.51
C ASN A 90 -4.65 11.21 4.12
N PRO A 91 -3.42 11.45 3.63
CA PRO A 91 -2.23 10.71 4.08
C PRO A 91 -1.93 10.85 5.58
N GLY A 92 -2.29 11.98 6.20
CA GLY A 92 -2.17 12.18 7.65
C GLY A 92 -3.06 11.21 8.45
N MET A 93 -4.30 11.01 8.02
CA MET A 93 -5.21 10.05 8.65
C MET A 93 -4.77 8.60 8.40
N LEU A 94 -4.33 8.29 7.18
CA LEU A 94 -3.80 6.96 6.87
C LEU A 94 -2.61 6.58 7.76
N ARG A 95 -1.68 7.52 8.04
CA ARG A 95 -0.56 7.27 8.98
C ARG A 95 -1.07 6.87 10.36
N ARG A 96 -2.00 7.67 10.92
CA ARG A 96 -2.59 7.41 12.23
C ARG A 96 -3.29 6.05 12.30
N CYS A 97 -4.16 5.74 11.33
CA CYS A 97 -4.88 4.47 11.32
C CYS A 97 -3.93 3.26 11.20
N VAL A 98 -2.87 3.37 10.40
CA VAL A 98 -1.87 2.28 10.27
C VAL A 98 -1.09 2.10 11.56
N GLU A 99 -0.67 3.19 12.20
CA GLU A 99 0.00 3.16 13.51
C GLU A 99 -0.90 2.56 14.59
N ASP A 100 -2.17 2.97 14.65
CA ASP A 100 -3.16 2.44 15.59
C ASP A 100 -3.36 0.93 15.40
N LEU A 101 -3.55 0.48 14.15
CA LEU A 101 -3.71 -0.95 13.85
C LEU A 101 -2.47 -1.75 14.24
N SER A 102 -1.27 -1.24 13.96
CA SER A 102 -0.01 -1.86 14.38
C SER A 102 0.10 -1.94 15.90
N ASN A 103 -0.19 -0.86 16.62
CA ASN A 103 -0.11 -0.82 18.08
C ASN A 103 -1.09 -1.80 18.75
N ILE A 104 -2.31 -1.92 18.21
CA ILE A 104 -3.30 -2.88 18.71
C ILE A 104 -2.78 -4.31 18.55
N ARG A 105 -2.30 -4.67 17.34
CA ARG A 105 -1.80 -6.01 17.06
C ARG A 105 -0.56 -6.36 17.87
N ASP A 106 0.38 -5.42 17.98
CA ASP A 106 1.58 -5.59 18.80
C ASP A 106 1.23 -5.79 20.28
N SER A 107 0.20 -5.10 20.78
CA SER A 107 -0.28 -5.25 22.15
C SER A 107 -0.93 -6.61 22.38
N LYS A 108 -1.68 -7.13 21.41
CA LYS A 108 -2.23 -8.49 21.47
C LYS A 108 -1.15 -9.56 21.43
N MET A 109 -0.15 -9.41 20.58
CA MET A 109 0.96 -10.38 20.44
C MET A 109 1.85 -10.46 21.69
N ARG A 110 1.83 -9.45 22.56
CA ARG A 110 2.58 -9.43 23.82
C ARG A 110 1.81 -10.02 25.01
N LYS A 111 0.48 -10.21 24.88
CA LYS A 111 -0.33 -10.89 25.89
C LYS A 111 -0.14 -12.39 25.77
#